data_AF-A0A1V1VZZ3-F1
#
_entry.id   AF-A0A1V1VZZ3-F1
#
_cell.length_a   1.000
_cell.length_b   1.000
_cell.length_c   1.000
_cell.angle_alpha   90.00
_cell.angle_beta   90.00
_cell.angle_gamma   90.00
#
_symmetry.space_group_name_H-M   'P 1'
#
loop_
_entity.id
_entity.type
_entity.pdbx_description
1 polymer ?
#
loop_
_entity_poly.entity_id
_entity_poly.type
_entity_poly.pdbx_seq_one_letter_code
_entity_poly.pdbx_strand_id
1 'polypeptide(L)'
;MPLPTSLTSDPNGNPSPTMQPVTFYADDTVRVSATLVQHGAMFPAFAYRFDTDDGSVVFSGDTSPSDNLITMAQGADVLVHEVIAAEWAESLFPFPRTPQQDALLEHPTGAHTTTQQVGQVAKRAGVETLVLNHLVPGNWPEERFARAGRELPRSPDRGPRPGQTVLTTEMRQYV
;
A
#
# COMPACT_ATOMS: atom_id res chain seq x y z
N MET A 1 -22.82 3.12 -2.98
CA MET A 1 -23.28 3.60 -1.66
C MET A 1 -22.25 4.63 -1.18
N PRO A 2 -22.64 5.80 -0.64
CA PRO A 2 -21.64 6.75 -0.11
C PRO A 2 -20.99 6.17 1.15
N LEU A 3 -19.68 6.40 1.32
CA LEU A 3 -18.97 6.07 2.56
C LEU A 3 -19.59 6.84 3.75
N PRO A 4 -19.57 6.28 4.97
CA PRO A 4 -20.02 6.99 6.16
C PRO A 4 -19.32 8.35 6.28
N THR A 5 -20.10 9.43 6.43
CA THR A 5 -19.57 10.80 6.52
C THR A 5 -18.61 11.00 7.70
N SER A 6 -18.75 10.19 8.75
CA SER A 6 -17.83 10.16 9.89
C SER A 6 -16.39 9.76 9.53
N LEU A 7 -16.19 9.02 8.42
CA LEU A 7 -14.86 8.65 7.94
C LEU A 7 -14.18 9.77 7.14
N THR A 8 -14.92 10.83 6.79
CA THR A 8 -14.43 11.90 5.90
C THR A 8 -14.57 13.29 6.53
N SER A 9 -14.87 13.39 7.83
CA SER A 9 -15.28 14.65 8.47
C SER A 9 -14.18 15.39 9.24
N ASP A 10 -13.02 14.77 9.52
CA ASP A 10 -11.99 15.36 10.38
C ASP A 10 -10.57 15.24 9.77
N PRO A 11 -10.22 16.11 8.81
CA PRO A 11 -8.89 16.09 8.18
C PRO A 11 -7.74 16.49 9.12
N ASN A 12 -8.03 17.21 10.21
CA ASN A 12 -7.00 17.77 11.10
C ASN A 12 -6.84 16.98 12.41
N GLY A 13 -7.72 16.01 12.67
CA GLY A 13 -7.63 15.11 13.82
C GLY A 13 -6.72 13.92 13.55
N ASN A 14 -7.25 12.71 13.71
CA ASN A 14 -6.57 11.49 13.30
C ASN A 14 -7.10 11.07 11.92
N PRO A 15 -6.35 11.27 10.81
CA PRO A 15 -6.84 11.02 9.45
C PRO A 15 -7.04 9.53 9.14
N SER A 16 -6.43 8.63 9.91
CA SER A 16 -6.58 7.17 9.76
C SER A 16 -6.63 6.50 11.13
N PRO A 17 -7.70 6.70 11.92
CA PRO A 17 -7.82 6.08 13.23
C PRO A 17 -7.89 4.56 13.08
N THR A 18 -7.43 3.83 14.10
CA THR A 18 -7.55 2.37 14.12
C THR A 18 -9.02 1.98 13.93
N MET A 19 -9.30 1.21 12.88
CA MET A 19 -10.66 0.86 12.51
C MET A 19 -10.74 -0.53 11.91
N GLN A 20 -11.95 -1.09 11.90
CA GLN A 20 -12.27 -2.26 11.09
C GLN A 20 -12.70 -1.81 9.68
N PRO A 21 -12.46 -2.63 8.64
CA PRO A 21 -12.96 -2.35 7.31
C PRO A 21 -14.48 -2.18 7.31
N VAL A 22 -14.97 -1.24 6.52
CA VAL A 22 -16.40 -1.02 6.31
C VAL A 22 -16.84 -1.57 4.95
N THR A 23 -18.05 -2.12 4.87
CA THR A 23 -18.63 -2.49 3.58
C THR A 23 -18.88 -1.23 2.75
N PHE A 24 -18.25 -1.15 1.59
CA PHE A 24 -18.46 -0.08 0.61
C PHE A 24 -19.53 -0.44 -0.41
N TYR A 25 -19.49 -1.69 -0.87
CA TYR A 25 -20.43 -2.24 -1.84
C TYR A 25 -20.54 -3.76 -1.67
N ALA A 26 -21.69 -4.34 -1.98
CA ALA A 26 -21.86 -5.78 -2.05
C ALA A 26 -23.00 -6.13 -3.01
N ASP A 27 -22.79 -7.14 -3.83
CA ASP A 27 -23.82 -7.85 -4.58
C ASP A 27 -23.54 -9.37 -4.55
N ASP A 28 -24.24 -10.14 -5.36
CA ASP A 28 -24.11 -11.60 -5.41
C ASP A 28 -22.76 -12.09 -5.97
N THR A 29 -21.96 -11.21 -6.57
CA THR A 29 -20.70 -11.54 -7.25
C THR A 29 -19.46 -11.00 -6.55
N VAL A 30 -19.58 -9.86 -5.85
CA VAL A 30 -18.45 -9.20 -5.21
C VAL A 30 -18.85 -8.50 -3.93
N ARG A 31 -17.98 -8.62 -2.91
CA ARG A 31 -18.00 -7.76 -1.73
C ARG A 31 -16.80 -6.83 -1.76
N VAL A 32 -17.06 -5.53 -1.65
CA VAL A 32 -16.05 -4.48 -1.58
C VAL A 32 -16.03 -3.88 -0.18
N SER A 33 -14.89 -3.99 0.48
CA SER A 33 -14.61 -3.33 1.76
C SER A 33 -13.65 -2.16 1.57
N ALA A 34 -13.73 -1.15 2.43
CA ALA A 34 -12.82 -0.01 2.45
C ALA A 34 -12.29 0.26 3.86
N THR A 35 -11.09 0.84 3.96
CA THR A 35 -10.53 1.32 5.24
C THR A 35 -9.70 2.59 5.00
N LEU A 36 -9.63 3.47 6.00
CA LEU A 36 -8.75 4.65 5.95
C LEU A 36 -7.29 4.21 6.05
N VAL A 37 -6.45 4.80 5.22
CA VAL A 37 -5.00 4.59 5.21
C VAL A 37 -4.25 5.89 5.47
N GLN A 38 -2.95 5.78 5.81
CA GLN A 38 -2.17 6.91 6.29
C GLN A 38 -1.42 7.54 5.13
N HIS A 39 -1.86 8.69 4.66
CA HIS A 39 -1.23 9.38 3.53
C HIS A 39 -0.85 10.84 3.86
N GLY A 40 -0.30 11.05 5.06
CA GLY A 40 0.11 12.36 5.52
C GLY A 40 -1.04 13.37 5.53
N ALA A 41 -0.85 14.51 4.85
CA ALA A 41 -1.87 15.57 4.77
C ALA A 41 -3.00 15.27 3.76
N MET A 42 -2.89 14.19 2.98
CA MET A 42 -3.90 13.83 1.98
C MET A 42 -5.00 13.03 2.66
N PHE A 43 -6.10 13.73 2.97
CA PHE A 43 -7.27 13.15 3.60
C PHE A 43 -8.55 13.48 2.81
N PRO A 44 -9.49 12.53 2.68
CA PRO A 44 -9.38 11.13 3.08
C PRO A 44 -8.60 10.28 2.07
N ALA A 45 -7.86 9.28 2.55
CA ALA A 45 -7.19 8.28 1.73
C ALA A 45 -7.71 6.88 2.10
N PHE A 46 -8.05 6.07 1.10
CA PHE A 46 -8.65 4.75 1.30
C PHE A 46 -7.88 3.65 0.60
N ALA A 47 -7.84 2.49 1.26
CA ALA A 47 -7.60 1.22 0.61
C ALA A 47 -8.93 0.50 0.35
N TYR A 48 -8.94 -0.40 -0.63
CA TYR A 48 -10.11 -1.22 -0.98
C TYR A 48 -9.74 -2.70 -1.07
N ARG A 49 -10.64 -3.56 -0.59
CA ARG A 49 -10.56 -5.02 -0.75
C ARG A 49 -11.77 -5.51 -1.53
N PHE A 50 -11.51 -6.37 -2.50
CA PHE A 50 -12.53 -7.05 -3.30
C PHE A 50 -12.45 -8.54 -2.95
N ASP A 51 -13.56 -9.11 -2.50
CA ASP A 51 -13.73 -10.55 -2.31
C ASP A 51 -14.73 -11.08 -3.33
N THR A 52 -14.38 -12.17 -4.01
CA THR A 52 -15.21 -12.92 -4.98
C THR A 52 -15.11 -14.41 -4.68
N ASP A 53 -15.93 -15.24 -5.34
CA ASP A 53 -15.84 -16.70 -5.23
C ASP A 53 -14.49 -17.27 -5.71
N ASP A 54 -13.80 -16.56 -6.61
CA ASP A 54 -12.53 -16.97 -7.21
C ASP A 54 -11.30 -16.49 -6.41
N GLY A 55 -11.49 -15.58 -5.45
CA GLY A 55 -10.41 -15.04 -4.64
C GLY A 55 -10.58 -13.57 -4.27
N SER A 56 -9.49 -12.98 -3.78
CA SER A 56 -9.46 -11.68 -3.13
C SER A 56 -8.27 -10.82 -3.55
N VAL A 57 -8.53 -9.54 -3.81
CA VAL A 57 -7.51 -8.54 -4.15
C VAL A 57 -7.68 -7.29 -3.30
N VAL A 58 -6.56 -6.74 -2.84
CA VAL A 58 -6.51 -5.52 -2.04
C VAL A 58 -5.67 -4.48 -2.77
N PHE A 59 -6.20 -3.27 -2.90
CA PHE A 59 -5.49 -2.10 -3.39
C PHE A 59 -5.20 -1.18 -2.21
N SER A 60 -3.94 -0.86 -1.99
CA SER A 60 -3.52 -0.03 -0.84
C SER A 60 -4.00 1.42 -0.91
N GLY A 61 -4.24 1.94 -2.12
CA GLY A 61 -4.16 3.39 -2.36
C GLY A 61 -2.74 3.91 -2.10
N ASP A 62 -2.58 5.21 -2.00
CA ASP A 62 -1.33 5.82 -1.55
C ASP A 62 -1.32 5.86 -0.02
N THR A 63 -0.24 5.37 0.58
CA THR A 63 -0.13 5.21 2.03
C THR A 63 1.31 4.96 2.48
N SER A 64 1.68 5.50 3.64
CA SER A 64 2.75 4.96 4.49
C SER A 64 2.33 3.61 5.09
N PRO A 65 3.21 2.85 5.76
CA PRO A 65 2.80 1.61 6.42
C PRO A 65 1.59 1.85 7.35
N SER A 66 0.51 1.09 7.12
CA SER A 66 -0.77 1.30 7.79
C SER A 66 -1.27 0.00 8.41
N ASP A 67 -1.54 0.02 9.72
CA ASP A 67 -2.10 -1.15 10.42
C ASP A 67 -3.53 -1.46 9.97
N ASN A 68 -4.31 -0.44 9.60
CA ASN A 68 -5.65 -0.62 9.03
C ASN A 68 -5.58 -1.40 7.70
N LEU A 69 -4.62 -1.05 6.84
CA LEU A 69 -4.39 -1.77 5.58
C LEU A 69 -3.98 -3.21 5.86
N ILE A 70 -3.05 -3.43 6.79
CA ILE A 70 -2.59 -4.78 7.17
C ILE A 70 -3.76 -5.61 7.67
N THR A 71 -4.60 -5.08 8.57
CA THR A 71 -5.82 -5.75 9.05
C THR A 71 -6.77 -6.09 7.91
N MET A 72 -7.05 -5.15 7.00
CA MET A 72 -7.93 -5.42 5.87
C MET A 72 -7.37 -6.45 4.89
N ALA A 73 -6.06 -6.47 4.70
CA ALA A 73 -5.36 -7.34 3.77
C ALA A 73 -5.05 -8.74 4.32
N GLN A 74 -5.43 -9.04 5.57
CA GLN A 74 -5.18 -10.33 6.17
C GLN A 74 -5.72 -11.48 5.30
N GLY A 75 -4.80 -12.35 4.88
CA GLY A 75 -5.09 -13.56 4.10
C GLY A 75 -5.63 -13.31 2.70
N ALA A 76 -5.48 -12.10 2.14
CA ALA A 76 -5.85 -11.84 0.76
C ALA A 76 -4.91 -12.56 -0.23
N ASP A 77 -5.42 -12.96 -1.39
CA ASP A 77 -4.61 -13.64 -2.41
C ASP A 77 -3.61 -12.68 -3.05
N VAL A 78 -4.04 -11.45 -3.31
CA VAL A 78 -3.22 -10.41 -3.94
C VAL A 78 -3.29 -9.09 -3.15
N LEU A 79 -2.14 -8.50 -2.87
CA LEU A 79 -2.00 -7.12 -2.43
C LEU A 79 -1.31 -6.31 -3.53
N VAL A 80 -2.04 -5.38 -4.12
CA VAL A 80 -1.51 -4.33 -5.00
C VAL A 80 -1.15 -3.13 -4.14
N HIS A 81 0.16 -2.86 -4.00
CA HIS A 81 0.68 -1.85 -3.08
C HIS A 81 1.50 -0.78 -3.79
N GLU A 82 1.28 0.49 -3.44
CA GLU A 82 2.15 1.60 -3.85
C GLU A 82 3.59 1.42 -3.35
N VAL A 83 4.58 1.95 -4.07
CA VAL A 83 5.95 1.94 -3.55
C VAL A 83 6.79 3.12 -4.03
N ILE A 84 7.47 3.77 -3.09
CA ILE A 84 8.45 4.81 -3.34
C ILE A 84 9.88 4.32 -3.07
N ALA A 85 10.78 4.69 -3.95
CA ALA A 85 12.21 4.53 -3.81
C ALA A 85 12.80 5.61 -2.90
N ALA A 86 12.89 5.34 -1.59
CA ALA A 86 13.51 6.28 -0.64
C ALA A 86 14.94 6.68 -1.06
N GLU A 87 15.74 5.73 -1.57
CA GLU A 87 17.12 6.02 -2.01
C GLU A 87 17.16 7.01 -3.19
N TRP A 88 16.15 6.99 -4.06
CA TRP A 88 16.04 7.99 -5.12
C TRP A 88 15.67 9.35 -4.54
N ALA A 89 14.65 9.42 -3.67
CA ALA A 89 14.22 10.68 -3.07
C ALA A 89 15.36 11.34 -2.27
N GLU A 90 16.10 10.55 -1.50
CA GLU A 90 17.28 11.02 -0.75
C GLU A 90 18.41 11.51 -1.67
N SER A 91 18.58 10.91 -2.86
CA SER A 91 19.61 11.31 -3.82
C SER A 91 19.37 12.70 -4.43
N LEU A 92 18.12 13.18 -4.44
CA LEU A 92 17.78 14.52 -4.91
C LEU A 92 18.30 15.62 -3.96
N PHE A 93 18.54 15.27 -2.70
CA PHE A 93 18.96 16.19 -1.66
C PHE A 93 20.16 15.60 -0.88
N PRO A 94 21.39 15.65 -1.42
CA PRO A 94 22.56 15.16 -0.69
C PRO A 94 22.93 16.06 0.50
N PHE A 95 23.65 15.51 1.48
CA PHE A 95 24.11 16.29 2.64
C PHE A 95 25.23 17.29 2.28
N PRO A 96 25.32 18.43 2.98
CA PRO A 96 24.41 18.89 4.03
C PRO A 96 23.08 19.43 3.46
N ARG A 97 21.97 19.16 4.16
CA ARG A 97 20.62 19.62 3.77
C ARG A 97 20.21 20.90 4.51
N THR A 98 19.43 21.73 3.84
CA THR A 98 18.70 22.84 4.48
C THR A 98 17.39 22.33 5.10
N PRO A 99 16.80 23.06 6.07
CA PRO A 99 15.48 22.70 6.60
C PRO A 99 14.38 22.57 5.53
N GLN A 100 14.48 23.34 4.45
CA GLN A 100 13.54 23.24 3.33
C GLN A 100 13.72 21.94 2.54
N GLN A 101 14.96 21.48 2.35
CA GLN A 101 15.24 20.21 1.68
C GLN A 101 14.80 19.02 2.54
N ASP A 102 14.97 19.09 3.87
CA ASP A 102 14.44 18.07 4.78
C ASP A 102 12.90 18.01 4.71
N ALA A 103 12.22 19.16 4.72
CA ALA A 103 10.76 19.22 4.57
C ALA A 103 10.27 18.66 3.21
N LEU A 104 11.02 18.87 2.13
CA LEU A 104 10.70 18.29 0.81
C LEU A 104 10.89 16.77 0.79
N LEU A 105 11.82 16.22 1.57
CA LEU A 105 12.06 14.78 1.67
C LEU A 105 11.04 14.08 2.58
N GLU A 106 10.45 14.80 3.53
CA GLU A 106 9.49 14.26 4.49
C GLU A 106 8.26 13.67 3.82
N HIS A 107 7.72 14.32 2.77
CA HIS A 107 6.55 13.80 2.06
C HIS A 107 6.80 12.42 1.40
N PRO A 108 7.78 12.24 0.49
CA PRO A 108 8.00 10.95 -0.17
C PRO A 108 8.47 9.83 0.78
N THR A 109 9.04 10.16 1.94
CA THR A 109 9.54 9.16 2.91
C THR A 109 8.60 8.91 4.09
N GLY A 110 7.69 9.85 4.39
CA GLY A 110 6.77 9.80 5.52
C GLY A 110 5.31 9.56 5.15
N ALA A 111 4.86 9.95 3.96
CA ALA A 111 3.47 9.79 3.51
C ALA A 111 3.25 8.55 2.62
N HIS A 112 4.32 7.82 2.30
CA HIS A 112 4.33 6.72 1.34
C HIS A 112 5.08 5.50 1.88
N THR A 113 4.89 4.35 1.23
CA THR A 113 5.55 3.11 1.64
C THR A 113 6.79 2.89 0.79
N THR A 114 7.92 2.68 1.46
CA THR A 114 9.20 2.50 0.77
C THR A 114 9.41 1.06 0.28
N THR A 115 10.32 0.87 -0.68
CA THR A 115 10.75 -0.46 -1.15
C THR A 115 11.25 -1.35 0.00
N GLN A 116 11.84 -0.74 1.04
CA GLN A 116 12.31 -1.43 2.25
C GLN A 116 11.15 -1.86 3.17
N GLN A 117 10.04 -1.12 3.20
CA GLN A 117 8.92 -1.36 4.11
C GLN A 117 7.86 -2.31 3.53
N VAL A 118 7.57 -2.24 2.23
CA VAL A 118 6.43 -2.92 1.61
C VAL A 118 6.45 -4.44 1.83
N GLY A 119 7.63 -5.06 1.86
CA GLY A 119 7.78 -6.49 2.16
C GLY A 119 7.30 -6.87 3.56
N GLN A 120 7.54 -6.03 4.56
CA GLN A 120 7.05 -6.26 5.93
C GLN A 120 5.54 -6.05 6.03
N VAL A 121 4.97 -5.08 5.29
CA VAL A 121 3.52 -4.90 5.19
C VAL A 121 2.86 -6.15 4.63
N ALA A 122 3.32 -6.63 3.48
CA ALA A 122 2.82 -7.84 2.84
C ALA A 122 3.00 -9.09 3.72
N LYS A 123 4.15 -9.22 4.40
CA LYS A 123 4.40 -10.30 5.36
C LYS A 123 3.42 -10.29 6.52
N ARG A 124 3.17 -9.13 7.12
CA ARG A 124 2.23 -8.97 8.26
C ARG A 124 0.78 -9.22 7.84
N ALA A 125 0.43 -8.87 6.60
CA ALA A 125 -0.88 -9.19 6.02
C ALA A 125 -0.99 -10.69 5.63
N GLY A 126 0.12 -11.39 5.44
CA GLY A 126 0.13 -12.80 5.09
C GLY A 126 -0.46 -13.09 3.71
N VAL A 127 -0.27 -12.17 2.75
CA VAL A 127 -0.79 -12.31 1.39
C VAL A 127 0.03 -13.27 0.53
N GLU A 128 -0.60 -13.92 -0.44
CA GLU A 128 0.09 -14.86 -1.32
C GLU A 128 0.92 -14.15 -2.41
N THR A 129 0.39 -13.07 -2.98
CA THR A 129 1.05 -12.30 -4.06
C THR A 129 1.14 -10.83 -3.69
N LEU A 130 2.32 -10.24 -3.85
CA LEU A 130 2.54 -8.80 -3.75
C LEU A 130 2.75 -8.22 -5.15
N VAL A 131 1.91 -7.28 -5.55
CA VAL A 131 2.05 -6.52 -6.79
C VAL A 131 2.49 -5.11 -6.42
N LEU A 132 3.65 -4.69 -6.89
CA LEU A 132 4.14 -3.33 -6.76
C LEU A 132 3.50 -2.47 -7.86
N ASN A 133 2.86 -1.37 -7.45
CA ASN A 133 2.23 -0.37 -8.29
C ASN A 133 2.67 1.04 -7.84
N HIS A 134 2.24 2.08 -8.56
CA HIS A 134 2.53 3.49 -8.22
C HIS A 134 4.02 3.69 -7.91
N LEU A 135 4.86 3.24 -8.85
CA LEU A 135 6.31 3.22 -8.72
C LEU A 135 6.84 4.66 -8.78
N VAL A 136 7.48 5.13 -7.71
CA VAL A 136 8.12 6.46 -7.70
C VAL A 136 9.63 6.33 -7.45
N PRO A 137 10.48 6.82 -8.36
CA PRO A 137 10.12 7.47 -9.61
C PRO A 137 9.71 6.44 -10.67
N GLY A 138 8.79 6.82 -11.56
CA GLY A 138 8.29 5.91 -12.60
C GLY A 138 9.31 5.56 -13.69
N ASN A 139 10.47 6.21 -13.73
CA ASN A 139 11.55 5.90 -14.67
C ASN A 139 12.71 5.13 -14.04
N TRP A 140 12.54 4.60 -12.83
CA TRP A 140 13.57 3.80 -12.19
C TRP A 140 13.67 2.41 -12.81
N PRO A 141 14.87 1.81 -12.92
CA PRO A 141 15.01 0.43 -13.38
C PRO A 141 14.17 -0.51 -12.51
N GLU A 142 13.31 -1.30 -13.16
CA GLU A 142 12.37 -2.23 -12.52
C GLU A 142 13.09 -3.22 -11.58
N GLU A 143 14.33 -3.61 -11.90
CA GLU A 143 15.14 -4.51 -11.08
C GLU A 143 15.48 -3.92 -9.70
N ARG A 144 15.44 -2.58 -9.56
CA ARG A 144 15.61 -1.91 -8.26
C ARG A 144 14.36 -2.04 -7.40
N PHE A 145 13.17 -1.98 -8.00
CA PHE A 145 11.91 -2.28 -7.30
C PHE A 145 11.76 -3.78 -7.01
N ALA A 146 12.26 -4.65 -7.87
CA ALA A 146 12.21 -6.11 -7.69
C ALA A 146 12.97 -6.62 -6.44
N ARG A 147 13.72 -5.74 -5.73
CA ARG A 147 14.30 -6.05 -4.42
C ARG A 147 13.30 -5.90 -3.29
N ALA A 148 12.26 -5.09 -3.47
CA ALA A 148 11.17 -4.95 -2.53
C ALA A 148 10.42 -6.29 -2.39
N GLY A 149 10.08 -6.67 -1.16
CA GLY A 149 9.35 -7.93 -0.92
C GLY A 149 10.17 -9.22 -0.99
N ARG A 150 11.49 -9.18 -1.22
CA ARG A 150 12.33 -10.41 -1.26
C ARG A 150 12.43 -11.18 0.07
N GLU A 151 11.97 -10.60 1.18
CA GLU A 151 12.01 -11.20 2.52
C GLU A 151 10.68 -11.85 2.98
N LEU A 152 9.74 -12.09 2.06
CA LEU A 152 8.50 -12.79 2.41
C LEU A 152 8.81 -14.24 2.85
N PRO A 153 8.41 -14.66 4.07
CA PRO A 153 8.62 -16.02 4.55
C PRO A 153 7.72 -17.00 3.78
N ARG A 154 8.27 -18.13 3.35
CA ARG A 154 7.47 -19.23 2.80
C ARG A 154 6.48 -19.70 3.87
N SER A 155 5.18 -19.66 3.58
CA SER A 155 4.15 -20.14 4.50
C SER A 155 4.30 -21.65 4.72
N PRO A 156 4.43 -22.15 5.96
CA PRO A 156 4.66 -23.56 6.23
C PRO A 156 3.39 -24.43 6.24
N ASP A 157 2.19 -23.85 6.22
CA ASP A 157 0.96 -24.55 6.68
C ASP A 157 -0.16 -24.72 5.64
N ARG A 158 0.15 -24.62 4.34
CA ARG A 158 -0.75 -25.10 3.28
C ARG A 158 0.13 -25.74 2.21
N GLY A 159 -0.30 -26.88 1.65
CA GLY A 159 0.48 -27.74 0.75
C GLY A 159 1.15 -27.03 -0.44
N PRO A 160 1.97 -27.74 -1.22
CA PRO A 160 2.87 -27.13 -2.20
C PRO A 160 2.10 -26.29 -3.23
N ARG A 161 2.23 -24.96 -3.14
CA ARG A 161 1.75 -23.99 -4.13
C ARG A 161 2.94 -23.14 -4.63
N PRO A 162 2.89 -22.62 -5.86
CA PRO A 162 3.97 -21.79 -6.42
C PRO A 162 4.30 -20.66 -5.43
N GLY A 163 5.59 -20.40 -5.21
CA GLY A 163 6.05 -19.46 -4.18
C GLY A 163 5.41 -18.07 -4.30
N GLN A 164 5.36 -17.34 -3.17
CA GLN A 164 4.88 -15.97 -3.15
C GLN A 164 5.59 -15.15 -4.24
N THR A 165 4.81 -14.50 -5.08
CA THR A 165 5.30 -13.83 -6.29
C THR A 165 5.27 -12.32 -6.07
N VAL A 166 6.38 -11.65 -6.39
CA VAL A 166 6.42 -10.19 -6.51
C VAL A 166 6.29 -9.85 -7.98
N LEU A 167 5.25 -9.13 -8.34
CA LEU A 167 5.04 -8.61 -9.69
C LEU A 167 5.17 -7.09 -9.67
N THR A 168 5.66 -6.53 -10.75
CA THR A 168 5.78 -5.10 -10.98
C THR A 168 4.84 -4.74 -12.13
N THR A 169 4.01 -3.72 -11.94
CA THR A 169 3.13 -3.22 -12.99
C THR A 169 3.21 -1.70 -13.04
N GLU A 170 3.33 -1.16 -14.25
CA GLU A 170 3.17 0.28 -14.46
C GLU A 170 1.73 0.58 -14.89
N MET A 171 1.03 1.38 -14.11
CA MET A 171 -0.04 2.19 -14.71
C MET A 171 0.61 3.39 -15.36
N ARG A 172 0.53 3.47 -16.69
CA ARG A 172 0.78 4.74 -17.39
C ARG A 172 -0.26 5.73 -16.85
N GLN A 173 0.15 6.65 -15.99
CA GLN A 173 -0.65 7.81 -15.65
C GLN A 173 -0.82 8.61 -16.96
N TYR A 174 -1.96 8.44 -17.62
CA TYR A 174 -2.42 9.37 -18.64
C TYR A 174 -2.89 10.61 -17.88
N VAL A 175 -1.99 11.55 -17.67
CA VAL A 175 -2.32 12.92 -17.25
C VAL A 175 -2.43 13.79 -18.49
#